data_AF-J1YBC0-F1
#
_entry.id   AF-J1YBC0-F1
#
_cell.length_a   1.000
_cell.length_b   1.000
_cell.length_c   1.000
_cell.angle_alpha   90.00
_cell.angle_beta   90.00
_cell.angle_gamma   90.00
#
_symmetry.space_group_name_H-M   'P 1'
#
loop_
_entity.id
_entity.type
_entity.pdbx_description
1 polymer ?
#
loop_
_entity_poly.entity_id
_entity_poly.type
_entity_poly.pdbx_seq_one_letter_code
_entity_poly.pdbx_strand_id
1 'polypeptide(L)' 'MKSEGKFIDVESFCKSHEIDSTHYHLILSWCIKICAEQDEPSAKKFINGKTHPAFPEYVLIKAAEKALKR' A
#
# COMPACT_ATOMS: atom_id res chain seq x y z
N MET A 1 -16.64 -4.69 15.77
CA MET A 1 -16.78 -4.75 14.31
C MET A 1 -15.40 -4.56 13.70
N LYS A 2 -14.77 -5.63 13.21
CA LYS A 2 -13.55 -5.50 12.42
C LYS A 2 -14.01 -4.99 11.05
N SER A 3 -13.83 -3.70 10.78
CA SER A 3 -14.11 -3.16 9.45
C SER A 3 -13.43 -4.07 8.43
N GLU A 4 -14.18 -4.55 7.44
CA GLU A 4 -13.59 -5.13 6.22
C GLU A 4 -12.80 -4.01 5.56
N GLY A 5 -11.57 -3.81 6.02
CA GLY A 5 -10.71 -2.72 5.63
C GLY A 5 -10.45 -2.83 4.15
N LYS A 6 -10.92 -1.85 3.38
CA LYS A 6 -10.74 -1.80 1.94
C LYS A 6 -9.25 -1.94 1.62
N PHE A 7 -8.86 -3.09 1.07
CA PHE A 7 -7.50 -3.29 0.58
C PHE A 7 -7.32 -2.51 -0.74
N ILE A 8 -6.31 -1.66 -0.76
CA ILE A 8 -5.97 -0.79 -1.88
C ILE A 8 -4.56 -1.17 -2.34
N ASP A 9 -4.34 -1.27 -3.65
CA ASP A 9 -2.99 -1.47 -4.19
C ASP A 9 -2.23 -0.14 -4.21
N VAL A 10 -0.90 -0.22 -4.21
CA VAL A 10 -0.03 0.96 -4.11
C VAL A 10 -0.22 1.91 -5.30
N GLU A 11 -0.51 1.38 -6.50
CA GLU A 11 -0.68 2.21 -7.69
C GLU A 11 -1.97 3.05 -7.60
N SER A 12 -3.09 2.43 -7.21
CA SER A 12 -4.35 3.12 -6.96
C SER A 12 -4.21 4.16 -5.85
N PHE A 13 -3.49 3.83 -4.78
CA PHE A 13 -3.23 4.74 -3.67
C PHE A 13 -2.41 5.97 -4.11
N CYS A 14 -1.33 5.76 -4.87
CA CYS A 14 -0.53 6.86 -5.38
C CYS A 14 -1.34 7.78 -6.30
N LYS A 15 -2.17 7.19 -7.19
CA LYS A 15 -3.05 7.97 -8.08
C LYS A 15 -4.07 8.81 -7.31
N SER A 16 -4.70 8.26 -6.27
CA SER A 16 -5.71 8.98 -5.50
C SER A 16 -5.14 10.08 -4.59
N HIS A 17 -3.83 10.05 -4.31
CA HIS A 17 -3.13 11.02 -3.46
C HIS A 17 -2.12 11.88 -4.24
N GLU A 18 -2.17 11.85 -5.58
CA GLU A 18 -1.28 12.61 -6.46
C GLU A 18 0.22 12.39 -6.17
N ILE A 19 0.57 11.19 -5.70
CA ILE A 19 1.96 10.82 -5.39
C ILE A 19 2.68 10.45 -6.68
N ASP A 20 3.84 11.07 -6.90
CA ASP A 20 4.71 10.79 -8.03
C ASP A 20 5.08 9.30 -8.10
N SER A 21 4.98 8.72 -9.30
CA SER A 21 5.19 7.29 -9.54
C SER A 21 6.60 6.80 -9.20
N THR A 22 7.59 7.70 -9.14
CA THR A 22 8.96 7.39 -8.68
C THR A 22 8.99 6.87 -7.24
N HIS A 23 8.01 7.21 -6.41
CA HIS A 23 7.89 6.74 -5.03
C HIS A 23 7.22 5.37 -4.91
N TYR A 24 6.63 4.84 -5.99
CA TYR A 24 5.85 3.60 -5.98
C TYR A 24 6.61 2.44 -5.33
N HIS A 25 7.83 2.17 -5.80
CA HIS A 25 8.62 1.03 -5.31
C HIS A 25 9.00 1.20 -3.84
N LEU A 26 9.30 2.43 -3.42
CA LEU A 26 9.67 2.71 -2.03
C LEU A 26 8.46 2.55 -1.10
N ILE A 27 7.28 3.04 -1.50
CA ILE A 27 6.03 2.86 -0.74
C ILE A 27 5.67 1.39 -0.67
N LEU A 28 5.78 0.64 -1.78
CA LEU A 28 5.54 -0.81 -1.80
C LEU A 28 6.47 -1.55 -0.85
N SER A 29 7.77 -1.25 -0.86
CA SER A 29 8.73 -1.85 0.09
C SER A 29 8.36 -1.56 1.54
N TRP A 30 7.93 -0.33 1.86
CA TRP A 30 7.46 0.01 3.19
C TRP A 30 6.18 -0.71 3.58
N CYS A 31 5.21 -0.88 2.68
CA CYS A 31 3.99 -1.63 2.94
C CYS A 31 4.32 -3.09 3.32
N ILE A 32 5.19 -3.74 2.54
CA ILE A 32 5.63 -5.12 2.80
C ILE A 32 6.33 -5.22 4.16
N LYS A 33 7.22 -4.26 4.46
CA LYS A 33 7.95 -4.23 5.73
C LYS A 33 7.00 -4.05 6.92
N ILE A 34 6.07 -3.10 6.85
CA ILE A 34 5.10 -2.85 7.92
C ILE A 34 4.25 -4.09 8.16
N CYS A 35 3.74 -4.74 7.11
CA CYS A 35 2.98 -5.97 7.23
C CYS A 35 3.77 -7.09 7.91
N ALA A 36 5.03 -7.29 7.53
CA ALA A 36 5.88 -8.31 8.13
C ALA A 36 6.24 -8.03 9.60
N GLU A 37 6.50 -6.76 9.95
CA GLU A 37 6.93 -6.38 11.30
C GLU A 37 5.78 -6.25 12.31
N GLN A 38 4.59 -5.85 11.85
CA GLN A 38 3.44 -5.56 12.71
C GLN A 38 2.33 -6.62 12.61
N ASP A 39 2.58 -7.74 11.93
CA ASP A 39 1.60 -8.81 11.65
C ASP A 39 0.31 -8.25 11.00
N GLU A 40 0.47 -7.25 10.13
CA GLU A 40 -0.65 -6.61 9.45
C GLU A 40 -1.03 -7.40 8.18
N PRO A 41 -2.33 -7.52 7.87
CA PRO A 41 -2.76 -8.32 6.74
C PRO A 41 -2.36 -7.67 5.41
N SER A 42 -2.21 -8.50 4.39
CA SER A 42 -2.11 -8.08 2.99
C SER A 42 -3.00 -8.96 2.11
N ALA A 43 -3.38 -8.46 0.95
CA ALA A 43 -4.22 -9.15 0.00
C ALA A 43 -3.60 -9.11 -1.41
N LYS A 44 -4.13 -9.94 -2.30
CA LYS A 44 -3.85 -9.88 -3.73
C LYS A 44 -5.10 -9.41 -4.45
N LYS A 45 -4.98 -8.41 -5.32
CA LYS A 45 -6.08 -7.92 -6.18
C LYS A 45 -5.73 -8.17 -7.63
N PHE A 46 -6.72 -8.56 -8.41
CA PHE A 46 -6.59 -8.69 -9.86
C PHE A 46 -7.05 -7.40 -10.52
N ILE A 47 -6.13 -6.69 -11.17
CA ILE A 47 -6.36 -5.39 -11.82
C ILE A 47 -5.71 -5.43 -13.20
N ASN A 48 -6.45 -5.09 -14.25
CA ASN A 48 -5.95 -5.02 -15.63
C ASN A 48 -5.19 -6.28 -16.11
N GLY A 49 -5.70 -7.46 -15.77
CA GLY A 49 -5.06 -8.72 -16.17
C GLY A 49 -3.84 -9.13 -15.34
N LYS A 50 -3.49 -8.37 -14.30
CA LYS A 50 -2.33 -8.60 -13.44
C LYS A 50 -2.73 -8.72 -11.98
N THR A 51 -1.95 -9.47 -11.22
CA THR A 51 -2.11 -9.57 -9.77
C THR A 51 -1.22 -8.55 -9.07
N HIS A 52 -1.83 -7.67 -8.29
CA HIS A 52 -1.17 -6.63 -7.52
C HIS A 52 -1.30 -6.89 -6.02
N PRO A 53 -0.24 -6.67 -5.23
CA PRO A 53 -0.37 -6.66 -3.78
C PRO A 53 -1.21 -5.46 -3.35
N ALA A 54 -2.09 -5.69 -2.38
CA ALA A 54 -2.96 -4.68 -1.81
C ALA A 54 -2.85 -4.71 -0.30
N PHE A 55 -2.96 -3.53 0.31
CA PHE A 55 -2.71 -3.31 1.73
C PHE A 55 -3.88 -2.53 2.33
N PRO A 56 -4.08 -2.62 3.65
CA PRO A 56 -4.99 -1.72 4.34
C PRO A 56 -4.57 -0.27 4.13
N GLU A 57 -5.55 0.62 4.03
CA GLU A 57 -5.30 2.06 3.79
C GLU A 57 -4.35 2.68 4.83
N TYR A 58 -4.47 2.34 6.11
CA TYR A 58 -3.55 2.86 7.13
C TYR A 58 -2.11 2.38 6.95
N VAL A 59 -1.87 1.18 6.38
CA VAL A 59 -0.52 0.70 6.05
C VAL A 59 0.06 1.53 4.91
N LEU A 60 -0.74 1.83 3.88
CA LEU A 60 -0.34 2.69 2.76
C LEU A 60 0.01 4.10 3.21
N ILE A 61 -0.81 4.70 4.08
CA ILE A 61 -0.55 6.03 4.65
C ILE A 61 0.78 6.02 5.44
N LYS A 62 0.96 5.07 6.36
CA LYS A 62 2.22 4.93 7.13
C LYS A 62 3.43 4.73 6.20
N ALA A 63 3.28 3.91 5.16
CA ALA A 63 4.35 3.65 4.20
C ALA A 63 4.73 4.90 3.39
N ALA A 64 3.73 5.66 2.93
CA ALA A 64 3.92 6.91 2.21
C ALA A 64 4.64 7.94 3.07
N GLU A 65 4.26 8.10 4.33
CA GLU A 65 4.98 8.99 5.24
C GLU A 65 6.45 8.60 5.39
N LYS A 66 6.77 7.31 5.52
CA LYS A 66 8.16 6.83 5.60
C LYS A 66 8.93 7.00 4.30
N ALA A 67 8.27 6.88 3.16
CA ALA A 67 8.87 7.03 1.84
C ALA A 67 9.18 8.49 1.51
N LEU A 68 8.29 9.42 1.88
CA LEU A 68 8.35 10.83 1.49
C LEU A 68 9.13 11.72 2.48
N LYS A 69 9.24 11.34 3.76
CA LYS A 69 9.99 12.10 4.79
C LYS A 69 11.52 11.96 4.67
N ARG A 70 12.07 11.81 3.46
CA ARG A 70 13.52 11.77 3.26
C ARG A 70 14.19 13.07 3.70
#